data_AF-A0A7Y8MML3-F1
#
_entry.id   AF-A0A7Y8MML3-F1
#
_cell.length_a   1.000
_cell.length_b   1.000
_cell.length_c   1.000
_cell.angle_alpha   90.00
_cell.angle_beta   90.00
_cell.angle_gamma   90.00
#
_symmetry.space_group_name_H-M   'P 1'
#
loop_
_entity.id
_entity.type
_entity.pdbx_description
1 polymer ?
#
loop_
_entity_poly.entity_id
_entity_poly.type
_entity_poly.pdbx_seq_one_letter_code
_entity_poly.pdbx_strand_id
1 'polypeptide(L)'
;MDIISNEFLSLAEAASQTAQPRSRVEHTSTRALASIEFALHWQSEQARHTDLYVANPVNLWRDYFPPELEAAVLNKPVGHAERLHCLPGGLAPAYAAGDCLDIADKRFNRQHRPRSLIEPRAGRFYPRGFIAGVKDIYSEDMTPFRIGRVQGDSLTADLNHPLAGRELTLDVRILDAWQAGAETGGRASDIAELIAGKGPGMQARWRGEPTDFFADFPFARSDPSSDAEFYAKARLVDHLDRLAIKQVEKLYGRLLPKGARVLDLMTSWKSHLDLAEPAHVTGLGMNAEELAANPRLNQRLLHDLNQAPQLPFADDQFDAAVCTVSVEYLTRPIEVFQEVARVLKPGAPFMLTFSNRYFPPKVIRVWEDCHSFERMGLVLEYFHRADGFRNLATFSLVGLPRPEDDKYADRMAYSDPIYAVWGEKA
;
A
#
# COMPACT_ATOMS: atom_id res chain seq x y z
N MET A 1 -19.22 -6.82 -0.15
CA MET A 1 -18.62 -8.17 -0.03
C MET A 1 -17.27 -7.95 0.64
N ASP A 2 -17.19 -8.22 1.94
CA ASP A 2 -15.96 -8.09 2.74
C ASP A 2 -15.15 -9.38 2.56
N ILE A 3 -14.44 -9.49 1.45
CA ILE A 3 -13.79 -10.75 0.99
C ILE A 3 -12.32 -10.82 1.42
N ILE A 4 -11.81 -9.84 2.15
CA ILE A 4 -10.35 -9.69 2.22
C ILE A 4 -9.74 -10.54 3.36
N SER A 5 -10.19 -10.44 4.60
CA SER A 5 -9.41 -10.95 5.75
C SER A 5 -9.20 -12.47 5.84
N ASN A 6 -10.07 -13.33 5.31
CA ASN A 6 -10.05 -14.74 5.72
C ASN A 6 -8.89 -15.60 5.19
N GLU A 7 -8.05 -15.16 4.25
CA GLU A 7 -7.09 -16.09 3.60
C GLU A 7 -5.81 -15.46 2.98
N PHE A 8 -5.38 -14.23 3.29
CA PHE A 8 -4.18 -13.66 2.62
C PHE A 8 -2.91 -14.41 3.01
N LEU A 9 -2.68 -14.64 4.31
CA LEU A 9 -1.72 -15.63 4.77
C LEU A 9 -2.43 -16.90 5.26
N SER A 10 -2.19 -18.04 4.62
CA SER A 10 -2.70 -19.31 5.12
C SER A 10 -1.91 -19.77 6.34
N LEU A 11 -2.53 -20.56 7.22
CA LEU A 11 -1.84 -21.17 8.36
C LEU A 11 -0.61 -21.98 7.93
N ALA A 12 -0.70 -22.66 6.78
CA ALA A 12 0.41 -23.43 6.22
C ALA A 12 1.60 -22.54 5.79
N GLU A 13 1.32 -21.35 5.25
CA GLU A 13 2.38 -20.40 4.87
C GLU A 13 3.05 -19.78 6.08
N ALA A 14 2.27 -19.38 7.09
CA ALA A 14 2.82 -18.89 8.35
C ALA A 14 3.73 -19.93 9.01
N ALA A 15 3.27 -21.19 9.04
CA ALA A 15 4.03 -22.31 9.57
C ALA A 15 5.32 -22.60 8.78
N SER A 16 5.39 -22.26 7.49
CA SER A 16 6.58 -22.45 6.66
C SER A 16 7.64 -21.36 6.83
N GLN A 17 7.31 -20.23 7.46
CA GLN A 17 8.17 -19.05 7.62
C GLN A 17 8.96 -19.04 8.95
N THR A 18 8.67 -19.95 9.88
CA THR A 18 9.43 -20.10 11.13
C THR A 18 10.72 -20.90 10.91
N ALA A 19 11.85 -20.19 10.83
CA ALA A 19 13.19 -20.72 10.57
C ALA A 19 13.77 -21.68 11.65
N GLN A 20 13.25 -21.64 12.88
CA GLN A 20 13.77 -22.44 13.99
C GLN A 20 12.78 -23.50 14.44
N PRO A 21 13.24 -24.70 14.84
CA PRO A 21 12.41 -25.71 15.49
C PRO A 21 12.00 -25.20 16.88
N ARG A 22 11.04 -24.29 16.91
CA ARG A 22 10.40 -23.80 18.12
C ARG A 22 9.36 -24.82 18.54
N SER A 23 9.24 -25.05 19.85
CA SER A 23 8.19 -25.92 20.37
C SER A 23 6.84 -25.27 20.11
N ARG A 24 6.17 -25.67 19.03
CA ARG A 24 4.84 -25.18 18.67
C ARG A 24 3.85 -25.51 19.78
N VAL A 25 2.93 -24.58 20.01
CA VAL A 25 1.84 -24.74 20.95
C VAL A 25 0.51 -24.62 20.22
N GLU A 26 -0.49 -25.37 20.66
CA GLU A 26 -1.82 -25.33 20.04
C GLU A 26 -2.60 -24.07 20.43
N HIS A 27 -2.28 -23.48 21.57
CA HIS A 27 -2.94 -22.29 22.12
C HIS A 27 -1.92 -21.23 22.51
N THR A 28 -2.28 -19.97 22.28
CA THR A 28 -1.54 -18.82 22.79
C THR A 28 -1.60 -18.75 24.32
N SER A 29 -0.61 -18.10 24.93
CA SER A 29 -0.58 -17.82 26.37
C SER A 29 0.39 -16.68 26.64
N THR A 30 0.46 -16.19 27.89
CA THR A 30 1.49 -15.23 28.33
C THR A 30 2.92 -15.78 28.24
N ARG A 31 3.08 -17.08 28.01
CA ARG A 31 4.39 -17.74 27.80
C ARG A 31 4.61 -18.14 26.35
N ALA A 32 3.75 -17.69 25.43
CA ALA A 32 3.87 -17.96 24.01
C ALA A 32 4.34 -16.70 23.27
N LEU A 33 5.10 -16.95 22.21
CA LEU A 33 5.22 -16.04 21.08
C LEU A 33 4.21 -16.47 20.01
N ALA A 34 3.70 -15.52 19.25
CA ALA A 34 2.73 -15.79 18.19
C ALA A 34 3.05 -15.03 16.91
N SER A 35 2.57 -15.56 15.78
CA SER A 35 2.39 -14.82 14.54
C SER A 35 0.91 -14.49 14.42
N ILE A 36 0.57 -13.20 14.28
CA ILE A 36 -0.81 -12.74 14.24
C ILE A 36 -1.01 -11.84 13.02
N GLU A 37 -2.07 -12.10 12.25
CA GLU A 37 -2.53 -11.25 11.17
C GLU A 37 -3.61 -10.30 11.71
N PHE A 38 -3.47 -9.02 11.39
CA PHE A 38 -4.40 -7.97 11.72
C PHE A 38 -4.88 -7.33 10.41
N ALA A 39 -6.17 -7.37 10.12
CA ALA A 39 -6.77 -6.72 8.96
C ALA A 39 -7.69 -5.60 9.42
N LEU A 40 -7.22 -4.36 9.25
CA LEU A 40 -7.94 -3.15 9.64
C LEU A 40 -8.82 -2.67 8.47
N HIS A 41 -10.12 -2.65 8.70
CA HIS A 41 -11.13 -2.20 7.74
C HIS A 41 -11.70 -0.85 8.16
N TRP A 42 -11.76 0.07 7.22
CA TRP A 42 -12.33 1.40 7.41
C TRP A 42 -12.78 2.00 6.09
N GLN A 43 -13.57 3.07 6.14
CA GLN A 43 -14.12 3.72 4.97
C GLN A 43 -13.85 5.22 4.98
N SER A 44 -13.53 5.76 3.80
CA SER A 44 -13.55 7.19 3.52
C SER A 44 -14.76 7.53 2.65
N GLU A 45 -14.94 8.82 2.39
CA GLU A 45 -15.98 9.32 1.49
C GLU A 45 -15.81 8.79 0.05
N GLN A 46 -14.59 8.38 -0.33
CA GLN A 46 -14.23 8.00 -1.70
C GLN A 46 -14.04 6.50 -1.90
N ALA A 47 -13.61 5.77 -0.87
CA ALA A 47 -13.15 4.41 -1.03
C ALA A 47 -13.32 3.57 0.25
N ARG A 48 -13.35 2.25 0.05
CA ARG A 48 -13.21 1.27 1.13
C ARG A 48 -11.74 0.88 1.28
N HIS A 49 -11.26 0.76 2.50
CA HIS A 49 -9.85 0.53 2.78
C HIS A 49 -9.68 -0.74 3.60
N THR A 50 -8.62 -1.49 3.32
CA THR A 50 -8.23 -2.64 4.13
C THR A 50 -6.72 -2.69 4.26
N ASP A 51 -6.23 -2.56 5.48
CA ASP A 51 -4.80 -2.50 5.78
C ASP A 51 -4.41 -3.72 6.62
N LEU A 52 -3.59 -4.61 6.05
CA LEU A 52 -3.11 -5.82 6.70
C LEU A 52 -1.72 -5.61 7.28
N TYR A 53 -1.58 -5.95 8.56
CA TYR A 53 -0.30 -6.04 9.25
C TYR A 53 -0.12 -7.45 9.79
N VAL A 54 0.96 -8.12 9.39
CA VAL A 54 1.36 -9.40 10.00
C VAL A 54 2.42 -9.14 11.05
N ALA A 55 2.09 -9.36 12.31
CA ALA A 55 3.02 -9.24 13.42
C ALA A 55 3.68 -10.59 13.67
N ASN A 56 4.99 -10.67 13.42
CA ASN A 56 5.77 -11.89 13.59
C ASN A 56 7.21 -11.56 14.06
N PRO A 57 7.62 -11.97 15.26
CA PRO A 57 6.80 -12.53 16.34
C PRO A 57 6.20 -11.44 17.24
N VAL A 58 5.07 -11.73 17.89
CA VAL A 58 4.55 -10.96 19.05
C VAL A 58 4.72 -11.76 20.33
N ASN A 59 5.00 -11.08 21.43
CA ASN A 59 5.08 -11.64 22.77
C ASN A 59 3.88 -11.16 23.59
N LEU A 60 2.95 -12.07 23.89
CA LEU A 60 1.68 -11.76 24.56
C LEU A 60 1.81 -11.34 26.03
N TRP A 61 3.01 -11.39 26.61
CA TRP A 61 3.27 -10.87 27.95
C TRP A 61 4.03 -9.54 27.95
N ARG A 62 4.93 -9.35 26.97
CA ARG A 62 5.78 -8.16 26.89
C ARG A 62 5.19 -7.05 26.04
N ASP A 63 4.57 -7.39 24.91
CA ASP A 63 4.01 -6.40 23.99
C ASP A 63 2.71 -5.83 24.55
N TYR A 64 2.45 -4.57 24.25
CA TYR A 64 1.28 -3.85 24.75
C TYR A 64 0.11 -4.05 23.80
N PHE A 65 -0.97 -4.65 24.31
CA PHE A 65 -2.23 -4.83 23.61
C PHE A 65 -3.32 -3.97 24.26
N PRO A 66 -4.19 -3.33 23.46
CA PRO A 66 -5.48 -2.86 23.97
C PRO A 66 -6.26 -4.02 24.62
N PRO A 67 -7.01 -3.79 25.71
CA PRO A 67 -7.66 -4.87 26.46
C PRO A 67 -8.54 -5.80 25.62
N GLU A 68 -9.33 -5.23 24.70
CA GLU A 68 -10.20 -6.00 23.81
C GLU A 68 -9.40 -6.86 22.83
N LEU A 69 -8.27 -6.34 22.35
CA LEU A 69 -7.38 -7.07 21.45
C LEU A 69 -6.64 -8.19 22.18
N GLU A 70 -6.19 -7.93 23.42
CA GLU A 70 -5.57 -8.94 24.28
C GLU A 70 -6.54 -10.11 24.51
N ALA A 71 -7.80 -9.81 24.86
CA ALA A 71 -8.83 -10.83 25.08
C ALA A 71 -9.14 -11.65 23.82
N ALA A 72 -9.01 -11.04 22.63
CA ALA A 72 -9.21 -11.71 21.35
C ALA A 72 -8.08 -12.68 20.98
N VAL A 73 -6.88 -12.54 21.57
CA VAL A 73 -5.71 -13.35 21.20
C VAL A 73 -5.16 -14.22 22.33
N LEU A 74 -5.42 -13.92 23.60
CA LEU A 74 -4.88 -14.66 24.74
C LEU A 74 -5.68 -15.94 25.03
N ASN A 75 -4.99 -17.07 25.25
CA ASN A 75 -5.59 -18.38 25.52
C ASN A 75 -6.52 -18.89 24.41
N LYS A 76 -6.23 -18.54 23.16
CA LYS A 76 -6.99 -18.94 21.98
C LYS A 76 -6.20 -19.96 21.16
N PRO A 77 -6.86 -20.87 20.42
CA PRO A 77 -6.17 -21.82 19.57
C PRO A 77 -5.54 -21.14 18.34
N VAL A 78 -4.46 -21.72 17.81
CA VAL A 78 -3.94 -21.37 16.47
C VAL A 78 -5.05 -21.57 15.44
N GLY A 79 -5.21 -20.61 14.54
CA GLY A 79 -6.31 -20.56 13.57
C GLY A 79 -7.56 -19.84 14.06
N HIS A 80 -7.66 -19.50 15.36
CA HIS A 80 -8.74 -18.64 15.87
C HIS A 80 -8.76 -17.32 15.11
N ALA A 81 -9.96 -16.90 14.74
CA ALA A 81 -10.22 -15.63 14.08
C ALA A 81 -11.37 -14.92 14.79
N GLU A 82 -11.22 -13.61 14.98
CA GLU A 82 -12.20 -12.79 15.68
C GLU A 82 -12.29 -11.40 15.04
N ARG A 83 -13.50 -10.88 14.94
CA ARG A 83 -13.77 -9.53 14.44
C ARG A 83 -14.09 -8.63 15.61
N LEU A 84 -13.35 -7.54 15.71
CA LEU A 84 -13.52 -6.51 16.73
C LEU A 84 -14.06 -5.23 16.10
N HIS A 85 -15.05 -4.63 16.76
CA HIS A 85 -15.51 -3.28 16.44
C HIS A 85 -14.79 -2.31 17.36
N CYS A 86 -13.96 -1.44 16.80
CA CYS A 86 -13.12 -0.54 17.56
C CYS A 86 -13.74 0.85 17.52
N LEU A 87 -14.23 1.31 18.68
CA LEU A 87 -14.72 2.67 18.84
C LEU A 87 -13.57 3.68 18.64
N PRO A 88 -13.87 4.92 18.20
CA PRO A 88 -12.86 5.98 18.11
C PRO A 88 -12.12 6.15 19.44
N GLY A 89 -10.78 6.17 19.40
CA GLY A 89 -9.94 6.18 20.61
C GLY A 89 -9.40 4.81 21.04
N GLY A 90 -9.91 3.70 20.46
CA GLY A 90 -9.47 2.34 20.81
C GLY A 90 -8.15 1.93 20.15
N LEU A 91 -8.13 1.78 18.82
CA LEU A 91 -6.93 1.43 18.05
C LEU A 91 -6.11 2.64 17.58
N ALA A 92 -6.75 3.79 17.49
CA ALA A 92 -6.13 5.05 17.12
C ALA A 92 -6.63 6.13 18.07
N PRO A 93 -5.81 7.13 18.41
CA PRO A 93 -6.23 8.24 19.27
C PRO A 93 -7.53 8.89 18.79
N ALA A 94 -8.36 9.32 19.75
CA ALA A 94 -9.57 10.07 19.45
C ALA A 94 -9.21 11.41 18.80
N TYR A 95 -10.12 11.93 17.98
CA TYR A 95 -9.93 13.23 17.35
C TYR A 95 -9.89 14.35 18.41
N ALA A 96 -8.86 15.19 18.33
CA ALA A 96 -8.68 16.37 19.16
C ALA A 96 -8.69 17.63 18.27
N ALA A 97 -9.69 18.50 18.48
CA ALA A 97 -9.76 19.77 17.77
C ALA A 97 -8.55 20.66 18.04
N GLY A 98 -7.97 20.57 19.24
CA GLY A 98 -6.75 21.30 19.62
C GLY A 98 -5.48 20.85 18.88
N ASP A 99 -5.50 19.67 18.25
CA ASP A 99 -4.39 19.17 17.42
C ASP A 99 -4.48 19.66 15.96
N CYS A 100 -5.51 20.45 15.63
CA CYS A 100 -5.62 21.17 14.37
C CYS A 100 -5.17 22.62 14.61
N LEU A 101 -3.96 22.95 14.16
CA LEU A 101 -3.27 24.19 14.47
C LEU A 101 -3.20 25.09 13.24
N ASP A 102 -3.57 26.35 13.39
CA ASP A 102 -3.22 27.37 12.41
C ASP A 102 -1.83 27.93 12.72
N ILE A 103 -0.90 27.72 11.78
CA ILE A 103 0.48 28.16 11.87
C ILE A 103 0.81 29.11 10.73
N ALA A 104 1.69 30.08 10.98
CA ALA A 104 2.21 30.92 9.91
C ALA A 104 3.03 30.08 8.92
N ASP A 105 2.89 30.33 7.62
CA ASP A 105 3.56 29.60 6.54
C ASP A 105 5.08 29.52 6.72
N LYS A 106 5.70 30.62 7.19
CA LYS A 106 7.14 30.69 7.49
C LYS A 106 7.65 29.66 8.51
N ARG A 107 6.77 29.01 9.27
CA ARG A 107 7.13 27.93 10.19
C ARG A 107 7.37 26.60 9.47
N PHE A 108 6.90 26.45 8.24
CA PHE A 108 7.19 25.30 7.41
C PHE A 108 8.60 25.39 6.82
N ASN A 109 9.48 24.49 7.25
CA ASN A 109 10.86 24.40 6.83
C ASN A 109 10.97 23.71 5.46
N ARG A 110 10.95 24.53 4.42
CA ARG A 110 11.05 24.10 3.01
C ARG A 110 12.38 23.43 2.65
N GLN A 111 13.40 23.62 3.48
CA GLN A 111 14.76 23.08 3.30
C GLN A 111 15.09 21.99 4.32
N HIS A 112 14.08 21.39 4.94
CA HIS A 112 14.26 20.32 5.92
C HIS A 112 15.09 19.14 5.36
N ARG A 113 14.92 18.81 4.08
CA ARG A 113 15.77 17.83 3.38
C ARG A 113 16.87 18.54 2.59
N PRO A 114 18.14 18.15 2.75
CA PRO A 114 19.23 18.71 1.96
C PRO A 114 18.97 18.57 0.47
N ARG A 115 19.17 19.66 -0.30
CA ARG A 115 19.04 19.73 -1.77
C ARG A 115 17.61 19.57 -2.34
N SER A 116 16.58 19.60 -1.49
CA SER A 116 15.19 19.62 -1.94
C SER A 116 14.46 20.83 -1.36
N LEU A 117 13.77 21.58 -2.23
CA LEU A 117 12.81 22.60 -1.81
C LEU A 117 11.42 21.98 -1.85
N ILE A 118 10.79 21.87 -0.68
CA ILE A 118 9.47 21.24 -0.51
C ILE A 118 8.49 22.31 -0.05
N GLU A 119 7.44 22.53 -0.83
CA GLU A 119 6.34 23.43 -0.49
C GLU A 119 5.24 22.69 0.29
N PRO A 120 4.59 23.34 1.27
CA PRO A 120 3.40 22.79 1.92
C PRO A 120 2.24 22.80 0.93
N ARG A 121 1.54 21.66 0.83
CA ARG A 121 0.43 21.45 -0.10
C ARG A 121 -0.77 20.92 0.67
N ALA A 122 -1.95 21.42 0.33
CA ALA A 122 -3.19 21.02 0.99
C ALA A 122 -3.44 19.51 0.83
N GLY A 123 -3.86 18.85 1.89
CA GLY A 123 -4.07 17.41 1.99
C GLY A 123 -2.82 16.54 2.12
N ARG A 124 -1.61 17.07 1.84
CA ARG A 124 -0.37 16.27 1.83
C ARG A 124 0.16 15.98 3.23
N PHE A 125 0.88 14.87 3.35
CA PHE A 125 1.59 14.48 4.58
C PHE A 125 3.06 14.85 4.56
N TYR A 126 3.56 15.24 5.73
CA TYR A 126 4.95 15.59 5.96
C TYR A 126 5.40 15.07 7.33
N PRO A 127 6.68 14.76 7.53
CA PRO A 127 7.24 14.58 8.87
C PRO A 127 7.03 15.83 9.73
N ARG A 128 6.65 15.69 11.00
CA ARG A 128 6.45 16.80 11.95
C ARG A 128 7.69 17.70 12.07
N GLY A 129 8.89 17.18 11.87
CA GLY A 129 10.13 17.96 11.80
C GLY A 129 10.16 19.07 10.73
N PHE A 130 9.20 19.10 9.80
CA PHE A 130 9.02 20.20 8.86
C PHE A 130 8.43 21.46 9.48
N ILE A 131 7.80 21.41 10.67
CA ILE A 131 7.18 22.61 11.28
C ILE A 131 7.95 23.06 12.53
N ALA A 132 8.36 24.33 12.54
CA ALA A 132 9.17 24.90 13.60
C ALA A 132 8.34 25.66 14.66
N GLY A 133 8.82 25.61 15.91
CA GLY A 133 8.28 26.36 17.04
C GLY A 133 6.90 25.91 17.51
N VAL A 134 6.46 24.71 17.13
CA VAL A 134 5.28 24.04 17.69
C VAL A 134 5.75 23.20 18.89
N LYS A 135 4.97 23.23 19.97
CA LYS A 135 5.33 22.55 21.22
C LYS A 135 5.47 21.04 20.96
N ASP A 136 6.49 20.44 21.58
CA ASP A 136 6.77 19.00 21.54
C ASP A 136 7.09 18.44 20.13
N ILE A 137 7.41 19.31 19.17
CA ILE A 137 7.88 18.95 17.83
C ILE A 137 9.34 19.40 17.65
N TYR A 138 10.17 18.46 17.21
CA TYR A 138 11.61 18.66 16.99
C TYR A 138 11.96 18.36 15.53
N SER A 139 13.11 18.85 15.05
CA SER A 139 13.52 18.67 13.66
C SER A 139 13.62 17.21 13.25
N GLU A 140 13.97 16.31 14.15
CA GLU A 140 14.14 14.88 13.86
C GLU A 140 12.83 14.09 13.93
N ASP A 141 11.71 14.75 14.27
CA ASP A 141 10.42 14.07 14.40
C ASP A 141 9.90 13.60 13.02
N MET A 142 10.01 12.30 12.80
CA MET A 142 9.58 11.63 11.58
C MET A 142 8.10 11.24 11.59
N THR A 143 7.39 11.47 12.69
CA THR A 143 5.95 11.21 12.79
C THR A 143 5.23 12.04 11.75
N PRO A 144 4.42 11.44 10.87
CA PRO A 144 3.71 12.21 9.86
C PRO A 144 2.63 13.12 10.48
N PHE A 145 2.45 14.29 9.89
CA PHE A 145 1.28 15.15 10.08
C PHE A 145 0.77 15.61 8.73
N ARG A 146 -0.44 16.16 8.69
CA ARG A 146 -1.07 16.60 7.44
C ARG A 146 -1.16 18.12 7.39
N ILE A 147 -0.88 18.71 6.24
CA ILE A 147 -1.32 20.08 5.96
C ILE A 147 -2.76 20.00 5.45
N GLY A 148 -3.73 20.40 6.27
CA GLY A 148 -5.15 20.37 5.90
C GLY A 148 -5.51 21.44 4.86
N ARG A 149 -5.03 22.67 5.06
CA ARG A 149 -5.29 23.82 4.17
C ARG A 149 -4.07 24.72 4.06
N VAL A 150 -3.98 25.41 2.92
CA VAL A 150 -3.01 26.48 2.63
C VAL A 150 -3.81 27.72 2.23
N GLN A 151 -3.68 28.82 2.97
CA GLN A 151 -4.42 30.08 2.75
C GLN A 151 -3.52 31.29 2.95
N GLY A 152 -2.98 31.84 1.85
CA GLY A 152 -2.01 32.94 1.92
C GLY A 152 -0.81 32.56 2.80
N ASP A 153 -0.55 33.37 3.82
CA ASP A 153 0.56 33.16 4.78
C ASP A 153 0.18 32.27 5.99
N SER A 154 -0.95 31.55 5.92
CA SER A 154 -1.44 30.66 6.98
C SER A 154 -1.61 29.22 6.48
N LEU A 155 -1.18 28.27 7.31
CA LEU A 155 -1.33 26.83 7.08
C LEU A 155 -2.15 26.24 8.22
N THR A 156 -3.11 25.38 7.90
CA THR A 156 -3.75 24.54 8.90
C THR A 156 -3.00 23.21 8.97
N ALA A 157 -2.25 22.99 10.03
CA ALA A 157 -1.54 21.74 10.32
C ALA A 157 -2.43 20.84 11.19
N ASP A 158 -2.79 19.67 10.68
CA ASP A 158 -3.53 18.65 11.41
C ASP A 158 -2.56 17.60 11.95
N LEU A 159 -2.35 17.63 13.27
CA LEU A 159 -1.47 16.71 13.98
C LEU A 159 -2.18 15.44 14.44
N ASN A 160 -3.51 15.33 14.22
CA ASN A 160 -4.27 14.15 14.58
C ASN A 160 -3.78 12.91 13.84
N HIS A 161 -4.00 11.75 14.45
CA HIS A 161 -3.82 10.47 13.76
C HIS A 161 -4.72 10.42 12.49
N PRO A 162 -4.26 9.89 11.34
CA PRO A 162 -5.05 9.90 10.10
C PRO A 162 -6.40 9.15 10.18
N LEU A 163 -6.51 8.21 11.12
CA LEU A 163 -7.76 7.48 11.44
C LEU A 163 -8.57 8.08 12.60
N ALA A 164 -8.14 9.20 13.18
CA ALA A 164 -8.82 9.80 14.31
C ALA A 164 -10.29 10.13 13.96
N GLY A 165 -11.22 9.70 14.82
CA GLY A 165 -12.66 9.91 14.62
C GLY A 165 -13.33 8.97 13.61
N ARG A 166 -12.62 7.98 13.05
CA ARG A 166 -13.21 6.99 12.15
C ARG A 166 -13.69 5.76 12.92
N GLU A 167 -14.77 5.16 12.42
CA GLU A 167 -15.18 3.81 12.82
C GLU A 167 -14.25 2.78 12.19
N LEU A 168 -13.73 1.87 13.01
CA LEU A 168 -12.76 0.88 12.60
C LEU A 168 -13.30 -0.52 12.91
N THR A 169 -13.11 -1.45 11.99
CA THR A 169 -13.32 -2.88 12.23
C THR A 169 -11.99 -3.59 12.06
N LEU A 170 -11.60 -4.40 13.04
CA LEU A 170 -10.35 -5.14 13.02
C LEU A 170 -10.64 -6.64 13.01
N ASP A 171 -10.25 -7.31 11.94
CA ASP A 171 -10.19 -8.77 11.91
C ASP A 171 -8.82 -9.23 12.41
N VAL A 172 -8.81 -10.19 13.34
CA VAL A 172 -7.61 -10.72 13.97
C VAL A 172 -7.56 -12.22 13.73
N ARG A 173 -6.40 -12.75 13.34
CA ARG A 173 -6.18 -14.18 13.17
C ARG A 173 -4.86 -14.64 13.74
N ILE A 174 -4.89 -15.68 14.57
CA ILE A 174 -3.68 -16.32 15.09
C ILE A 174 -3.18 -17.30 14.03
N LEU A 175 -2.00 -17.03 13.48
CA LEU A 175 -1.44 -17.77 12.36
C LEU A 175 -0.56 -18.95 12.80
N ASP A 176 0.26 -18.74 13.82
CA ASP A 176 1.11 -19.76 14.45
C ASP A 176 1.45 -19.32 15.88
N ALA A 177 1.82 -20.27 16.74
CA ALA A 177 2.23 -20.00 18.12
C ALA A 177 3.28 -21.00 18.59
N TRP A 178 4.21 -20.54 19.42
CA TRP A 178 5.26 -21.38 19.99
C TRP A 178 5.68 -20.90 21.37
N GLN A 179 6.27 -21.82 22.15
CA GLN A 179 6.75 -21.52 23.49
C GLN A 179 7.84 -20.44 23.46
N ALA A 180 7.67 -19.40 24.27
CA ALA A 180 8.72 -18.42 24.53
C ALA A 180 9.83 -19.10 25.35
N GLY A 181 11.08 -18.97 24.90
CA GLY A 181 12.25 -19.45 25.64
C GLY A 181 12.53 -18.61 26.89
N ALA A 182 13.61 -18.93 27.61
CA ALA A 182 14.14 -18.02 28.63
C ALA A 182 14.69 -16.76 27.93
N GLU A 183 14.02 -15.63 28.11
CA GLU A 183 14.42 -14.34 27.51
C GLU A 183 15.06 -13.44 28.58
N THR A 184 16.26 -12.93 28.31
CA THR A 184 16.89 -11.84 29.06
C THR A 184 16.92 -10.60 28.18
N GLY A 185 16.01 -9.65 28.42
CA GLY A 185 15.85 -8.44 27.61
C GLY A 185 14.93 -8.63 26.40
N GLY A 186 14.63 -7.54 25.68
CA GLY A 186 13.76 -7.56 24.50
C GLY A 186 13.07 -6.21 24.25
N ARG A 187 12.62 -5.98 23.02
CA ARG A 187 11.81 -4.80 22.65
C ARG A 187 10.34 -5.10 22.94
N ALA A 188 9.67 -4.22 23.68
CA ALA A 188 8.21 -4.19 23.77
C ALA A 188 7.65 -3.38 22.59
N SER A 189 6.65 -3.93 21.92
CA SER A 189 5.93 -3.28 20.83
C SER A 189 4.55 -2.86 21.30
N ASP A 190 4.10 -1.67 20.88
CA ASP A 190 2.70 -1.28 20.97
C ASP A 190 1.97 -1.82 19.74
N ILE A 191 1.03 -2.74 19.95
CA ILE A 191 0.34 -3.44 18.87
C ILE A 191 -0.63 -2.51 18.14
N ALA A 192 -1.29 -1.57 18.83
CA ALA A 192 -2.15 -0.60 18.18
C ALA A 192 -1.33 0.30 17.23
N GLU A 193 -0.15 0.74 17.68
CA GLU A 193 0.78 1.53 16.86
C GLU A 193 1.31 0.73 15.65
N LEU A 194 1.54 -0.57 15.78
CA LEU A 194 1.92 -1.42 14.63
C LEU A 194 0.81 -1.54 13.60
N ILE A 195 -0.44 -1.67 14.05
CA ILE A 195 -1.62 -1.85 13.19
C ILE A 195 -1.99 -0.54 12.49
N ALA A 196 -2.04 0.58 13.23
CA ALA A 196 -2.65 1.82 12.76
C ALA A 196 -1.67 3.00 12.61
N GLY A 197 -0.59 3.04 13.39
CA GLY A 197 0.29 4.22 13.51
C GLY A 197 1.19 4.51 12.31
N LYS A 198 1.42 3.53 11.44
CA LYS A 198 2.42 3.60 10.36
C LYS A 198 1.85 3.81 8.96
N GLY A 199 0.74 4.53 8.85
CA GLY A 199 0.22 4.97 7.55
C GLY A 199 -1.27 4.76 7.27
N PRO A 200 -1.97 3.75 7.83
CA PRO A 200 -3.42 3.65 7.65
C PRO A 200 -4.14 4.97 7.93
N GLY A 201 -5.08 5.33 7.06
CA GLY A 201 -5.78 6.62 7.06
C GLY A 201 -5.16 7.68 6.14
N MET A 202 -3.88 7.56 5.78
CA MET A 202 -3.21 8.54 4.89
C MET A 202 -3.69 8.47 3.43
N GLN A 203 -4.40 7.41 3.05
CA GLN A 203 -5.02 7.23 1.74
C GLN A 203 -6.16 8.23 1.47
N ALA A 204 -6.84 8.68 2.53
CA ALA A 204 -8.05 9.48 2.40
C ALA A 204 -7.76 10.98 2.32
N ARG A 205 -8.60 11.70 1.56
CA ARG A 205 -8.66 13.17 1.57
C ARG A 205 -8.83 13.75 2.97
N TRP A 206 -8.48 15.02 3.13
CA TRP A 206 -8.71 15.73 4.37
C TRP A 206 -10.12 16.30 4.39
N ARG A 207 -11.01 15.70 5.20
CA ARG A 207 -12.41 16.13 5.33
C ARG A 207 -13.12 16.23 3.97
N GLY A 208 -12.85 15.28 3.08
CA GLY A 208 -13.38 15.25 1.71
C GLY A 208 -12.70 16.18 0.71
N GLU A 209 -11.82 17.09 1.14
CA GLU A 209 -11.14 18.06 0.27
C GLU A 209 -10.02 17.41 -0.56
N PRO A 210 -9.96 17.64 -1.88
CA PRO A 210 -8.92 17.07 -2.75
C PRO A 210 -7.51 17.37 -2.26
N THR A 211 -6.66 16.34 -2.29
CA THR A 211 -5.24 16.51 -1.96
C THR A 211 -4.50 17.11 -3.16
N ASP A 212 -3.69 18.14 -2.90
CA ASP A 212 -2.88 18.82 -3.91
C ASP A 212 -1.60 18.02 -4.22
N PHE A 213 -1.78 16.95 -5.00
CA PHE A 213 -0.66 16.17 -5.56
C PHE A 213 -0.07 16.75 -6.84
N PHE A 214 -0.80 17.63 -7.52
CA PHE A 214 -0.54 17.96 -8.93
C PHE A 214 0.12 19.33 -9.12
N ALA A 215 0.42 20.04 -8.03
CA ALA A 215 1.15 21.30 -8.08
C ALA A 215 2.60 21.15 -8.57
N ASP A 216 3.13 22.26 -9.09
CA ASP A 216 4.48 22.39 -9.65
C ASP A 216 4.74 21.44 -10.82
N PHE A 217 5.67 20.50 -10.65
CA PHE A 217 6.07 19.50 -11.65
C PHE A 217 6.01 18.11 -11.01
N PRO A 218 4.80 17.62 -10.67
CA PRO A 218 4.62 16.40 -9.88
C PRO A 218 5.11 15.16 -10.65
N PHE A 219 5.06 15.22 -11.98
CA PHE A 219 5.46 14.16 -12.90
C PHE A 219 6.89 14.32 -13.42
N ALA A 220 7.65 15.31 -12.95
CA ALA A 220 9.06 15.42 -13.29
C ALA A 220 9.82 14.19 -12.76
N ARG A 221 10.89 13.82 -13.45
CA ARG A 221 11.77 12.69 -13.10
C ARG A 221 13.19 13.20 -12.97
N SER A 222 14.01 12.53 -12.18
CA SER A 222 15.42 12.90 -12.03
C SER A 222 16.22 12.67 -13.33
N ASP A 223 15.84 11.66 -14.12
CA ASP A 223 16.35 11.43 -15.47
C ASP A 223 15.23 11.63 -16.53
N PRO A 224 15.21 12.79 -17.22
CA PRO A 224 14.21 13.11 -18.23
C PRO A 224 14.50 12.47 -19.60
N SER A 225 15.55 11.65 -19.74
CA SER A 225 15.86 10.95 -21.00
C SER A 225 14.72 10.01 -21.43
N SER A 226 14.79 9.54 -22.68
CA SER A 226 13.78 8.65 -23.26
C SER A 226 13.61 7.36 -22.46
N ASP A 227 12.35 6.98 -22.21
CA ASP A 227 12.03 5.68 -21.61
C ASP A 227 12.45 4.53 -22.52
N ALA A 228 12.36 4.69 -23.84
CA ALA A 228 12.81 3.70 -24.80
C ALA A 228 14.31 3.36 -24.64
N GLU A 229 15.15 4.35 -24.31
CA GLU A 229 16.58 4.12 -24.05
C GLU A 229 16.79 3.38 -22.71
N PHE A 230 16.05 3.76 -21.67
CA PHE A 230 16.17 3.15 -20.35
C PHE A 230 15.69 1.69 -20.30
N TYR A 231 14.62 1.38 -21.04
CA TYR A 231 14.02 0.04 -21.13
C TYR A 231 14.54 -0.78 -22.32
N ALA A 232 15.49 -0.28 -23.12
CA ALA A 232 16.07 -1.00 -24.26
C ALA A 232 16.72 -2.33 -23.86
N LYS A 233 17.39 -2.37 -22.70
CA LYS A 233 18.03 -3.59 -22.18
C LYS A 233 17.05 -4.38 -21.31
N ALA A 234 16.81 -5.62 -21.70
CA ALA A 234 15.96 -6.55 -20.95
C ALA A 234 16.49 -6.81 -19.54
N ARG A 235 15.56 -6.87 -18.58
CA ARG A 235 15.79 -7.16 -17.16
C ARG A 235 14.88 -8.31 -16.74
N LEU A 236 15.31 -9.54 -17.04
CA LEU A 236 14.63 -10.77 -16.63
C LEU A 236 14.91 -11.09 -15.16
N VAL A 237 14.51 -10.19 -14.26
CA VAL A 237 14.66 -10.30 -12.81
C VAL A 237 13.33 -10.01 -12.12
N ASP A 238 13.16 -10.59 -10.94
CA ASP A 238 12.02 -10.26 -10.09
C ASP A 238 12.23 -8.91 -9.39
N HIS A 239 11.23 -8.05 -9.47
CA HIS A 239 11.24 -6.70 -8.87
C HIS A 239 10.74 -6.67 -7.42
N LEU A 240 10.08 -7.75 -7.00
CA LEU A 240 9.60 -7.99 -5.64
C LEU A 240 10.16 -9.33 -5.16
N ASP A 241 10.30 -9.51 -3.85
CA ASP A 241 10.61 -10.83 -3.31
C ASP A 241 9.46 -11.83 -3.55
N ARG A 242 9.77 -13.13 -3.46
CA ARG A 242 8.84 -14.21 -3.78
C ARG A 242 7.57 -14.23 -2.93
N LEU A 243 7.64 -13.77 -1.67
CA LEU A 243 6.47 -13.76 -0.81
C LEU A 243 5.54 -12.63 -1.21
N ALA A 244 6.07 -11.46 -1.53
CA ALA A 244 5.30 -10.35 -2.06
C ALA A 244 4.63 -10.72 -3.41
N ILE A 245 5.36 -11.37 -4.32
CA ILE A 245 4.82 -11.86 -5.60
C ILE A 245 3.60 -12.78 -5.38
N LYS A 246 3.74 -13.77 -4.48
CA LYS A 246 2.66 -14.72 -4.18
C LYS A 246 1.40 -14.02 -3.66
N GLN A 247 1.57 -12.95 -2.89
CA GLN A 247 0.44 -12.20 -2.33
C GLN A 247 -0.24 -11.32 -3.40
N VAL A 248 0.51 -10.76 -4.36
CA VAL A 248 -0.06 -10.11 -5.54
C VAL A 248 -0.88 -11.12 -6.36
N GLU A 249 -0.34 -12.31 -6.62
CA GLU A 249 -1.05 -13.37 -7.35
C GLU A 249 -2.37 -13.75 -6.66
N LYS A 250 -2.36 -13.90 -5.33
CA LYS A 250 -3.58 -14.18 -4.55
C LYS A 250 -4.60 -13.04 -4.62
N LEU A 251 -4.13 -11.79 -4.55
CA LEU A 251 -5.01 -10.63 -4.65
C LEU A 251 -5.71 -10.61 -6.01
N TYR A 252 -4.96 -10.78 -7.09
CA TYR A 252 -5.51 -10.90 -8.44
C TYR A 252 -6.41 -12.12 -8.60
N GLY A 253 -6.05 -13.27 -8.02
CA GLY A 253 -6.87 -14.48 -8.03
C GLY A 253 -8.25 -14.34 -7.40
N ARG A 254 -8.41 -13.37 -6.49
CA ARG A 254 -9.70 -13.07 -5.85
C ARG A 254 -10.53 -12.04 -6.58
N LEU A 255 -9.85 -11.03 -7.12
CA LEU A 255 -10.50 -9.81 -7.59
C LEU A 255 -10.74 -9.82 -9.10
N LEU A 256 -9.96 -10.59 -9.87
CA LEU A 256 -10.17 -10.73 -11.31
C LEU A 256 -11.25 -11.79 -11.60
N PRO A 257 -12.15 -11.55 -12.57
CA PRO A 257 -13.10 -12.56 -13.01
C PRO A 257 -12.36 -13.78 -13.59
N LYS A 258 -12.77 -14.99 -13.19
CA LYS A 258 -12.24 -16.22 -13.80
C LYS A 258 -12.53 -16.25 -15.29
N GLY A 259 -11.56 -16.69 -16.09
CA GLY A 259 -11.71 -16.73 -17.55
C GLY A 259 -11.78 -15.35 -18.21
N ALA A 260 -11.38 -14.28 -17.52
CA ALA A 260 -11.36 -12.93 -18.07
C ALA A 260 -10.41 -12.76 -19.26
N ARG A 261 -10.75 -11.83 -20.15
CA ARG A 261 -9.80 -11.17 -21.06
C ARG A 261 -9.16 -10.00 -20.32
N VAL A 262 -7.91 -10.17 -19.92
CA VAL A 262 -7.17 -9.21 -19.09
C VAL A 262 -6.22 -8.37 -19.96
N LEU A 263 -6.23 -7.05 -19.74
CA LEU A 263 -5.19 -6.14 -20.21
C LEU A 263 -4.14 -5.97 -19.11
N ASP A 264 -2.89 -6.33 -19.38
CA ASP A 264 -1.77 -6.17 -18.46
C ASP A 264 -0.90 -4.99 -18.92
N LEU A 265 -1.06 -3.84 -18.24
CA LEU A 265 -0.41 -2.58 -18.57
C LEU A 265 1.00 -2.53 -18.00
N MET A 266 1.93 -2.02 -18.81
CA MET A 266 3.34 -1.82 -18.42
C MET A 266 3.97 -3.12 -17.91
N THR A 267 3.59 -4.25 -18.50
CA THR A 267 4.09 -5.58 -18.14
C THR A 267 5.50 -5.80 -18.68
N SER A 268 6.17 -6.74 -18.03
CA SER A 268 7.47 -7.29 -18.42
C SER A 268 7.32 -8.80 -18.65
N TRP A 269 8.34 -9.56 -18.27
CA TRP A 269 8.45 -11.02 -18.44
C TRP A 269 7.58 -11.85 -17.48
N LYS A 270 6.90 -11.22 -16.52
CA LYS A 270 5.92 -11.84 -15.62
C LYS A 270 4.72 -10.92 -15.40
N SER A 271 3.53 -11.51 -15.41
CA SER A 271 2.25 -10.81 -15.20
C SER A 271 1.67 -10.99 -13.78
N HIS A 272 2.16 -11.96 -13.01
CA HIS A 272 1.64 -12.31 -11.67
C HIS A 272 0.16 -12.73 -11.67
N LEU A 273 -0.31 -13.37 -12.74
CA LEU A 273 -1.70 -13.79 -12.94
C LEU A 273 -1.93 -15.29 -12.74
N ASP A 274 -0.96 -16.00 -12.15
CA ASP A 274 -0.96 -17.46 -12.12
C ASP A 274 -2.13 -18.05 -11.31
N LEU A 275 -2.61 -17.34 -10.29
CA LEU A 275 -3.79 -17.72 -9.50
C LEU A 275 -5.11 -17.10 -9.99
N ALA A 276 -5.07 -16.25 -11.03
CA ALA A 276 -6.24 -15.56 -11.57
C ALA A 276 -6.95 -16.30 -12.71
N GLU A 277 -6.34 -17.34 -13.27
CA GLU A 277 -6.92 -18.18 -14.32
C GLU A 277 -7.58 -17.38 -15.49
N PRO A 278 -6.90 -16.36 -16.07
CA PRO A 278 -7.48 -15.60 -17.18
C PRO A 278 -7.54 -16.45 -18.45
N ALA A 279 -8.59 -16.26 -19.26
CA ALA A 279 -8.72 -16.96 -20.55
C ALA A 279 -7.79 -16.37 -21.62
N HIS A 280 -7.54 -15.06 -21.54
CA HIS A 280 -6.65 -14.36 -22.48
C HIS A 280 -5.97 -13.17 -21.80
N VAL A 281 -4.67 -13.01 -21.99
CA VAL A 281 -3.90 -11.87 -21.50
C VAL A 281 -3.27 -11.14 -22.67
N THR A 282 -3.60 -9.86 -22.81
CA THR A 282 -2.91 -8.92 -23.70
C THR A 282 -1.97 -8.08 -22.88
N GLY A 283 -0.67 -8.24 -23.09
CA GLY A 283 0.37 -7.51 -22.38
C GLY A 283 0.90 -6.33 -23.18
N LEU A 284 0.99 -5.19 -22.53
CA LEU A 284 1.55 -3.96 -23.06
C LEU A 284 2.83 -3.63 -22.31
N GLY A 285 3.97 -3.54 -22.99
CA GLY A 285 5.26 -3.28 -22.35
C GLY A 285 6.23 -2.53 -23.26
N MET A 286 7.43 -2.23 -22.74
CA MET A 286 8.43 -1.41 -23.43
C MET A 286 9.66 -2.19 -23.89
N ASN A 287 9.73 -3.49 -23.60
CA ASN A 287 10.85 -4.34 -24.01
C ASN A 287 10.34 -5.62 -24.69
N ALA A 288 10.72 -5.82 -25.96
CA ALA A 288 10.24 -6.96 -26.75
C ALA A 288 10.74 -8.32 -26.24
N GLU A 289 11.97 -8.39 -25.70
CA GLU A 289 12.54 -9.63 -25.16
C GLU A 289 11.84 -10.04 -23.87
N GLU A 290 11.55 -9.08 -22.98
CA GLU A 290 10.78 -9.32 -21.76
C GLU A 290 9.37 -9.80 -22.10
N LEU A 291 8.68 -9.11 -23.01
CA LEU A 291 7.35 -9.52 -23.47
C LEU A 291 7.38 -10.92 -24.08
N ALA A 292 8.37 -11.24 -24.90
CA ALA A 292 8.54 -12.57 -25.49
C ALA A 292 8.75 -13.66 -24.44
N ALA A 293 9.51 -13.34 -23.38
CA ALA A 293 9.79 -14.26 -22.27
C ALA A 293 8.57 -14.47 -21.35
N ASN A 294 7.53 -13.64 -21.41
CA ASN A 294 6.35 -13.78 -20.56
C ASN A 294 5.43 -14.93 -21.02
N PRO A 295 5.33 -16.04 -20.26
CA PRO A 295 4.53 -17.20 -20.66
C PRO A 295 3.02 -16.95 -20.50
N ARG A 296 2.61 -15.94 -19.73
CA ARG A 296 1.19 -15.64 -19.51
C ARG A 296 0.54 -14.88 -20.65
N LEU A 297 1.32 -14.22 -21.51
CA LEU A 297 0.80 -13.37 -22.58
C LEU A 297 0.37 -14.18 -23.81
N ASN A 298 -0.89 -13.99 -24.19
CA ASN A 298 -1.43 -14.47 -25.46
C ASN A 298 -1.15 -13.47 -26.59
N GLN A 299 -1.21 -12.17 -26.28
CA GLN A 299 -0.89 -11.08 -27.19
C GLN A 299 0.14 -10.16 -26.53
N ARG A 300 1.12 -9.70 -27.31
CA ARG A 300 2.22 -8.83 -26.86
C ARG A 300 2.20 -7.56 -27.69
N LEU A 301 2.22 -6.41 -27.03
CA LEU A 301 2.24 -5.11 -27.68
C LEU A 301 3.38 -4.26 -27.10
N LEU A 302 4.30 -3.85 -27.97
CA LEU A 302 5.32 -2.86 -27.62
C LEU A 302 4.70 -1.47 -27.70
N HIS A 303 4.58 -0.78 -26.58
CA HIS A 303 3.91 0.52 -26.52
C HIS A 303 4.37 1.32 -25.30
N ASP A 304 4.68 2.59 -25.54
CA ASP A 304 5.10 3.55 -24.53
C ASP A 304 3.91 4.46 -24.18
N LEU A 305 3.29 4.21 -23.02
CA LEU A 305 2.13 4.98 -22.54
C LEU A 305 2.46 6.43 -22.19
N ASN A 306 3.73 6.73 -21.87
CA ASN A 306 4.15 8.09 -21.55
C ASN A 306 4.26 8.94 -22.81
N GLN A 307 4.61 8.33 -23.94
CA GLN A 307 4.62 8.98 -25.26
C GLN A 307 3.22 9.01 -25.89
N ALA A 308 2.53 7.87 -25.92
CA ALA A 308 1.22 7.70 -26.54
C ALA A 308 0.28 6.99 -25.55
N PRO A 309 -0.51 7.71 -24.73
CA PRO A 309 -1.41 7.07 -23.77
C PRO A 309 -2.60 6.36 -24.43
N GLN A 310 -2.86 6.62 -25.72
CA GLN A 310 -3.97 6.03 -26.47
C GLN A 310 -3.76 4.53 -26.70
N LEU A 311 -4.66 3.72 -26.18
CA LEU A 311 -4.62 2.28 -26.30
C LEU A 311 -5.19 1.85 -27.67
N PRO A 312 -4.46 1.04 -28.48
CA PRO A 312 -4.90 0.63 -29.81
C PRO A 312 -5.90 -0.54 -29.77
N PHE A 313 -6.91 -0.42 -28.91
CA PHE A 313 -7.94 -1.40 -28.66
C PHE A 313 -9.32 -0.77 -28.83
N ALA A 314 -10.30 -1.60 -29.15
CA ALA A 314 -11.68 -1.16 -29.23
C ALA A 314 -12.24 -0.85 -27.83
N ASP A 315 -13.29 -0.06 -27.80
CA ASP A 315 -14.07 0.19 -26.59
C ASP A 315 -14.63 -1.14 -26.05
N ASP A 316 -14.79 -1.25 -24.72
CA ASP A 316 -15.42 -2.40 -24.05
C ASP A 316 -14.83 -3.78 -24.42
N GLN A 317 -13.54 -3.85 -24.72
CA GLN A 317 -12.85 -5.06 -25.17
C GLN A 317 -12.41 -6.00 -24.03
N PHE A 318 -12.09 -5.46 -22.85
CA PHE A 318 -11.47 -6.20 -21.76
C PHE A 318 -12.40 -6.39 -20.56
N ASP A 319 -12.31 -7.56 -19.93
CA ASP A 319 -13.07 -7.90 -18.71
C ASP A 319 -12.38 -7.44 -17.43
N ALA A 320 -11.08 -7.10 -17.51
CA ALA A 320 -10.31 -6.48 -16.44
C ALA A 320 -9.00 -5.87 -16.97
N ALA A 321 -8.40 -4.97 -16.20
CA ALA A 321 -7.06 -4.45 -16.44
C ALA A 321 -6.21 -4.50 -15.16
N VAL A 322 -4.92 -4.77 -15.30
CA VAL A 322 -3.95 -4.74 -14.21
C VAL A 322 -2.74 -3.86 -14.56
N CYS A 323 -2.12 -3.25 -13.55
CA CYS A 323 -0.84 -2.53 -13.66
C CYS A 323 0.00 -2.86 -12.42
N THR A 324 1.06 -3.66 -12.59
CA THR A 324 1.84 -4.21 -11.48
C THR A 324 3.23 -3.60 -11.42
N VAL A 325 3.52 -2.87 -10.33
CA VAL A 325 4.81 -2.19 -10.04
C VAL A 325 5.25 -1.25 -11.16
N SER A 326 4.29 -0.48 -11.68
CA SER A 326 4.54 0.40 -12.84
C SER A 326 3.82 1.76 -12.80
N VAL A 327 2.78 1.95 -11.99
CA VAL A 327 2.01 3.21 -11.96
C VAL A 327 2.88 4.41 -11.55
N GLU A 328 3.92 4.17 -10.76
CA GLU A 328 4.87 5.16 -10.27
C GLU A 328 5.75 5.80 -11.37
N TYR A 329 5.68 5.30 -12.60
CA TYR A 329 6.43 5.82 -13.76
C TYR A 329 5.55 6.58 -14.76
N LEU A 330 4.24 6.65 -14.54
CA LEU A 330 3.32 7.34 -15.46
C LEU A 330 3.43 8.86 -15.33
N THR A 331 3.78 9.52 -16.43
CA THR A 331 3.78 10.99 -16.53
C THR A 331 2.48 11.57 -17.10
N ARG A 332 1.60 10.70 -17.61
CA ARG A 332 0.28 11.04 -18.14
C ARG A 332 -0.81 10.14 -17.56
N PRO A 333 -0.88 10.01 -16.21
CA PRO A 333 -1.73 8.98 -15.59
C PRO A 333 -3.22 9.21 -15.87
N ILE A 334 -3.68 10.46 -15.97
CA ILE A 334 -5.10 10.75 -16.20
C ILE A 334 -5.54 10.27 -17.58
N GLU A 335 -4.76 10.56 -18.62
CA GLU A 335 -5.09 10.10 -19.99
C GLU A 335 -5.01 8.57 -20.11
N VAL A 336 -4.03 7.94 -19.46
CA VAL A 336 -3.93 6.47 -19.43
C VAL A 336 -5.15 5.87 -18.73
N PHE A 337 -5.58 6.41 -17.60
CA PHE A 337 -6.75 5.91 -16.87
C PHE A 337 -8.04 6.10 -17.67
N GLN A 338 -8.19 7.22 -18.39
CA GLN A 338 -9.31 7.44 -19.30
C GLN A 338 -9.33 6.41 -20.44
N GLU A 339 -8.18 6.09 -21.02
CA GLU A 339 -8.08 5.07 -22.06
C GLU A 339 -8.35 3.66 -21.52
N VAL A 340 -7.90 3.36 -20.30
CA VAL A 340 -8.24 2.10 -19.62
C VAL A 340 -9.76 2.03 -19.39
N ALA A 341 -10.39 3.10 -18.91
CA ALA A 341 -11.84 3.17 -18.77
C ALA A 341 -12.55 2.94 -20.12
N ARG A 342 -12.04 3.50 -21.22
CA ARG A 342 -12.61 3.30 -22.56
C ARG A 342 -12.61 1.83 -22.98
N VAL A 343 -11.47 1.14 -22.85
CA VAL A 343 -11.29 -0.24 -23.34
C VAL A 343 -11.84 -1.33 -22.41
N LEU A 344 -12.11 -1.01 -21.15
CA LEU A 344 -12.75 -1.91 -20.20
C LEU A 344 -14.25 -2.03 -20.46
N LYS A 345 -14.86 -3.18 -20.20
CA LYS A 345 -16.33 -3.33 -20.17
C LYS A 345 -16.94 -2.67 -18.92
N PRO A 346 -18.21 -2.23 -18.94
CA PRO A 346 -18.86 -1.70 -17.73
C PRO A 346 -18.79 -2.69 -16.57
N GLY A 347 -18.44 -2.21 -15.37
CA GLY A 347 -18.22 -3.04 -14.18
C GLY A 347 -16.91 -3.83 -14.16
N ALA A 348 -16.07 -3.78 -15.19
CA ALA A 348 -14.77 -4.44 -15.19
C ALA A 348 -13.80 -3.76 -14.23
N PRO A 349 -13.02 -4.51 -13.42
CA PRO A 349 -12.05 -3.93 -12.50
C PRO A 349 -10.79 -3.44 -13.22
N PHE A 350 -10.29 -2.28 -12.82
CA PHE A 350 -8.93 -1.83 -13.08
C PHE A 350 -8.14 -1.84 -11.77
N MET A 351 -7.10 -2.66 -11.71
CA MET A 351 -6.32 -2.88 -10.49
C MET A 351 -4.87 -2.44 -10.67
N LEU A 352 -4.35 -1.70 -9.70
CA LEU A 352 -2.95 -1.31 -9.66
C LEU A 352 -2.33 -1.85 -8.38
N THR A 353 -1.18 -2.49 -8.50
CA THR A 353 -0.39 -2.94 -7.35
C THR A 353 1.01 -2.34 -7.43
N PHE A 354 1.58 -1.98 -6.29
CA PHE A 354 2.91 -1.39 -6.22
C PHE A 354 3.54 -1.64 -4.85
N SER A 355 4.84 -1.34 -4.75
CA SER A 355 5.63 -1.52 -3.53
C SER A 355 6.47 -0.28 -3.23
N ASN A 356 7.42 -0.42 -2.31
CA ASN A 356 8.47 0.57 -2.04
C ASN A 356 9.70 0.40 -2.96
N ARG A 357 9.70 -0.60 -3.85
CA ARG A 357 10.71 -0.81 -4.88
C ARG A 357 10.35 0.01 -6.10
N TYR A 358 11.28 0.82 -6.59
CA TYR A 358 11.15 1.54 -7.86
C TYR A 358 12.53 1.94 -8.40
N PHE A 359 12.60 2.40 -9.65
CA PHE A 359 13.79 2.98 -10.25
C PHE A 359 13.89 4.49 -9.97
N PRO A 360 14.80 4.96 -9.11
CA PRO A 360 14.92 6.39 -8.79
C PRO A 360 15.12 7.31 -10.02
N PRO A 361 15.80 6.90 -11.11
CA PRO A 361 15.89 7.73 -12.31
C PRO A 361 14.55 8.05 -12.97
N LYS A 362 13.60 7.11 -12.95
CA LYS A 362 12.36 7.18 -13.76
C LYS A 362 11.08 7.36 -12.96
N VAL A 363 11.12 7.19 -11.65
CA VAL A 363 9.95 7.45 -10.79
C VAL A 363 9.55 8.93 -10.86
N ILE A 364 8.25 9.20 -10.80
CA ILE A 364 7.73 10.58 -10.77
C ILE A 364 8.00 11.24 -9.40
N ARG A 365 8.32 12.53 -9.42
CA ARG A 365 8.70 13.30 -8.22
C ARG A 365 7.67 13.18 -7.08
N VAL A 366 6.38 13.33 -7.40
CA VAL A 366 5.32 13.26 -6.37
C VAL A 366 5.33 11.92 -5.63
N TRP A 367 5.72 10.83 -6.29
CA TRP A 367 5.80 9.50 -5.67
C TRP A 367 6.92 9.41 -4.63
N GLU A 368 8.08 10.04 -4.90
CA GLU A 368 9.20 10.13 -3.96
C GLU A 368 8.87 11.02 -2.75
N ASP A 369 8.10 12.07 -2.98
CA ASP A 369 7.68 13.01 -1.95
C ASP A 369 6.55 12.44 -1.06
N CYS A 370 5.80 11.44 -1.52
CA CYS A 370 4.69 10.84 -0.79
C CYS A 370 5.13 9.76 0.21
N HIS A 371 4.44 9.70 1.35
CA HIS A 371 4.46 8.52 2.22
C HIS A 371 3.89 7.29 1.47
N SER A 372 4.32 6.07 1.81
CA SER A 372 3.87 4.86 1.10
C SER A 372 2.36 4.68 1.08
N PHE A 373 1.68 4.98 2.19
CA PHE A 373 0.22 4.95 2.26
C PHE A 373 -0.45 6.13 1.55
N GLU A 374 0.21 7.30 1.50
CA GLU A 374 -0.28 8.47 0.75
C GLU A 374 -0.24 8.21 -0.77
N ARG A 375 0.66 7.37 -1.27
CA ARG A 375 0.70 6.95 -2.68
C ARG A 375 -0.60 6.26 -3.13
N MET A 376 -1.27 5.52 -2.25
CA MET A 376 -2.60 4.99 -2.57
C MET A 376 -3.62 6.12 -2.76
N GLY A 377 -3.54 7.18 -1.94
CA GLY A 377 -4.33 8.40 -2.12
C GLY A 377 -4.04 9.11 -3.44
N LEU A 378 -2.78 9.18 -3.86
CA LEU A 378 -2.40 9.70 -5.19
C LEU A 378 -3.05 8.90 -6.33
N VAL A 379 -3.03 7.57 -6.26
CA VAL A 379 -3.65 6.72 -7.29
C VAL A 379 -5.18 6.83 -7.25
N LEU A 380 -5.80 6.96 -6.08
CA LEU A 380 -7.23 7.28 -5.97
C LEU A 380 -7.57 8.61 -6.66
N GLU A 381 -6.71 9.63 -6.55
CA GLU A 381 -6.91 10.90 -7.27
C GLU A 381 -6.80 10.74 -8.80
N TYR A 382 -6.01 9.78 -9.30
CA TYR A 382 -6.03 9.45 -10.73
C TYR A 382 -7.36 8.85 -11.15
N PHE A 383 -7.92 7.92 -10.36
CA PHE A 383 -9.26 7.37 -10.58
C PHE A 383 -10.34 8.46 -10.59
N HIS A 384 -10.29 9.39 -9.62
CA HIS A 384 -11.25 10.49 -9.52
C HIS A 384 -11.16 11.45 -10.70
N ARG A 385 -9.96 11.84 -11.13
CA ARG A 385 -9.76 12.78 -12.24
C ARG A 385 -10.03 12.16 -13.61
N ALA A 386 -9.89 10.85 -13.75
CA ALA A 386 -10.23 10.15 -14.98
C ALA A 386 -11.75 10.09 -15.23
N ASP A 387 -12.57 10.21 -14.17
CA ASP A 387 -14.04 10.28 -14.23
C ASP A 387 -14.71 9.13 -15.01
N GLY A 388 -14.25 7.90 -14.77
CA GLY A 388 -14.75 6.69 -15.46
C GLY A 388 -14.90 5.47 -14.56
N PHE A 389 -14.73 5.64 -13.24
CA PHE A 389 -14.65 4.54 -12.29
C PHE A 389 -15.47 4.78 -11.04
N ARG A 390 -15.94 3.69 -10.42
CA ARG A 390 -16.69 3.66 -9.17
C ARG A 390 -16.20 2.53 -8.28
N ASN A 391 -16.80 2.41 -7.09
CA ASN A 391 -16.52 1.33 -6.14
C ASN A 391 -15.03 1.24 -5.75
N LEU A 392 -14.39 2.40 -5.59
CA LEU A 392 -12.96 2.46 -5.33
C LEU A 392 -12.60 1.78 -4.01
N ALA A 393 -11.43 1.14 -4.01
CA ALA A 393 -10.90 0.50 -2.82
C ALA A 393 -9.37 0.52 -2.79
N THR A 394 -8.82 0.42 -1.58
CA THR A 394 -7.39 0.26 -1.35
C THR A 394 -7.11 -0.95 -0.48
N PHE A 395 -5.95 -1.55 -0.69
CA PHE A 395 -5.41 -2.64 0.12
C PHE A 395 -3.95 -2.36 0.45
N SER A 396 -3.53 -2.66 1.67
CA SER A 396 -2.12 -2.73 2.04
C SER A 396 -1.81 -4.04 2.75
N LEU A 397 -0.59 -4.56 2.55
CA LEU A 397 -0.05 -5.72 3.27
C LEU A 397 1.40 -5.46 3.63
N VAL A 398 1.66 -5.43 4.94
CA VAL A 398 2.96 -5.13 5.52
C VAL A 398 3.28 -6.10 6.67
N GLY A 399 4.56 -6.19 7.07
CA GLY A 399 4.99 -6.96 8.23
C GLY A 399 5.31 -8.44 7.97
N LEU A 400 5.09 -8.94 6.76
CA LEU A 400 5.51 -10.28 6.37
C LEU A 400 7.04 -10.45 6.48
N PRO A 401 7.54 -11.59 6.97
CA PRO A 401 8.98 -11.83 7.08
C PRO A 401 9.60 -11.98 5.69
N ARG A 402 10.80 -11.41 5.51
CA ARG A 402 11.53 -11.56 4.25
C ARG A 402 11.93 -13.03 4.03
N PRO A 403 11.73 -13.59 2.84
CA PRO A 403 12.27 -14.89 2.48
C PRO A 403 13.78 -15.00 2.71
N GLU A 404 14.26 -16.10 3.31
CA GLU A 404 15.69 -16.30 3.62
C GLU A 404 16.58 -16.37 2.38
N ASP A 405 16.03 -16.82 1.27
CA ASP A 405 16.67 -16.91 -0.04
C ASP A 405 16.68 -15.57 -0.81
N ASP A 406 16.06 -14.52 -0.27
CA ASP A 406 16.10 -13.20 -0.89
C ASP A 406 17.46 -12.51 -0.68
N LYS A 407 17.93 -11.81 -1.72
CA LYS A 407 19.22 -11.10 -1.71
C LYS A 407 19.33 -9.97 -0.68
N TYR A 408 18.22 -9.54 -0.06
CA TYR A 408 18.20 -8.53 0.99
C TYR A 408 17.86 -9.10 2.37
N ALA A 409 17.78 -10.42 2.54
CA ALA A 409 17.43 -11.07 3.81
C ALA A 409 18.36 -10.69 4.97
N ASP A 410 19.63 -10.34 4.68
CA ASP A 410 20.64 -9.89 5.64
C ASP A 410 20.44 -8.44 6.12
N ARG A 411 19.67 -7.62 5.39
CA ARG A 411 19.54 -6.17 5.62
C ARG A 411 18.12 -5.74 5.94
N MET A 412 17.12 -6.50 5.51
CA MET A 412 15.72 -6.15 5.61
C MET A 412 14.94 -7.32 6.21
N ALA A 413 14.44 -7.14 7.43
CA ALA A 413 13.69 -8.21 8.12
C ALA A 413 12.35 -8.53 7.44
N TYR A 414 11.76 -7.56 6.74
CA TYR A 414 10.43 -7.69 6.16
C TYR A 414 10.47 -7.85 4.64
N SER A 415 9.56 -8.67 4.14
CA SER A 415 9.20 -8.77 2.73
C SER A 415 8.76 -7.40 2.20
N ASP A 416 8.90 -7.22 0.89
CA ASP A 416 8.47 -6.03 0.19
C ASP A 416 6.97 -5.81 0.46
N PRO A 417 6.56 -4.62 0.91
CA PRO A 417 5.16 -4.34 1.20
C PRO A 417 4.35 -4.31 -0.10
N ILE A 418 3.07 -4.63 -0.02
CA ILE A 418 2.16 -4.56 -1.15
C ILE A 418 1.12 -3.48 -0.87
N TYR A 419 0.93 -2.61 -1.83
CA TYR A 419 -0.15 -1.66 -1.87
C TYR A 419 -0.95 -1.91 -3.13
N ALA A 420 -2.26 -1.80 -3.04
CA ALA A 420 -3.14 -1.92 -4.19
C ALA A 420 -4.24 -0.87 -4.14
N VAL A 421 -4.64 -0.40 -5.33
CA VAL A 421 -5.78 0.48 -5.52
C VAL A 421 -6.55 -0.03 -6.73
N TRP A 422 -7.87 -0.08 -6.63
CA TRP A 422 -8.70 -0.48 -7.76
C TRP A 422 -10.04 0.22 -7.77
N GLY A 423 -10.67 0.21 -8.94
CA GLY A 423 -12.03 0.67 -9.19
C GLY A 423 -12.66 -0.15 -10.30
N GLU A 424 -13.97 -0.06 -10.43
CA GLU A 424 -14.74 -0.70 -11.49
C GLU A 424 -15.14 0.36 -12.51
N LYS A 425 -15.07 0.04 -13.82
CA LYS A 425 -15.62 0.95 -14.84
C LYS A 425 -17.08 1.28 -14.52
N ALA A 426 -17.42 2.56 -14.56
CA ALA A 426 -18.75 3.09 -14.22
C ALA A 426 -19.88 2.42 -15.01
#